data_AF-A0A2U8QUJ0-F1
#
_entry.id   AF-A0A2U8QUJ0-F1
#
_cell.length_a   1.000
_cell.length_b   1.000
_cell.length_c   1.000
_cell.angle_alpha   90.00
_cell.angle_beta   90.00
_cell.angle_gamma   90.00
#
_symmetry.space_group_name_H-M   'P 1'
#
loop_
_entity.id
_entity.type
_entity.pdbx_description
1 polymer ?
#
loop_
_entity_poly.entity_id
_entity_poly.type
_entity_poly.pdbx_seq_one_letter_code
_entity_poly.pdbx_strand_id
1 'polypeptide(L)'
;MNHEIWDPIERFEFDQAVSGYGFITRLAFENNWTAFFTLKAIEEYKKFMYLAAVENVMVSPSKIVDVVWHQHLIFTQSYNDFCSILGKRIEHILQHTIRKKKKSLIKQ
;
A
#
# COMPACT_ATOMS: atom_id res chain seq x y z
N MET A 1 -14.49 -11.97 -8.51
CA MET A 1 -13.67 -10.74 -8.56
C MET A 1 -14.18 -9.96 -9.77
N ASN A 2 -14.48 -8.67 -9.65
CA ASN A 2 -14.92 -7.88 -10.79
C ASN A 2 -13.70 -7.56 -11.67
N HIS A 3 -13.64 -8.18 -12.85
CA HIS A 3 -12.52 -8.06 -13.79
C HIS A 3 -12.32 -6.64 -14.31
N GLU A 4 -13.40 -5.84 -14.43
CA GLU A 4 -13.30 -4.46 -14.90
C GLU A 4 -12.45 -3.57 -13.98
N ILE A 5 -12.47 -3.87 -12.68
CA ILE A 5 -11.70 -3.15 -11.65
C ILE A 5 -10.37 -3.86 -11.39
N TRP A 6 -10.35 -5.19 -11.42
CA TRP A 6 -9.15 -5.98 -11.12
C TRP A 6 -8.07 -5.89 -12.22
N ASP A 7 -8.44 -5.99 -13.49
CA ASP A 7 -7.45 -6.08 -14.58
C ASP A 7 -6.53 -4.84 -14.66
N PRO A 8 -7.03 -3.61 -14.49
CA PRO A 8 -6.18 -2.42 -14.40
C PRO A 8 -5.23 -2.44 -13.18
N ILE A 9 -5.70 -2.94 -12.04
CA ILE A 9 -4.89 -3.04 -10.80
C ILE A 9 -3.77 -4.07 -10.98
N GLU A 10 -4.10 -5.24 -11.53
CA GLU A 10 -3.16 -6.31 -11.78
C GLU A 10 -2.04 -5.89 -12.75
N ARG A 11 -2.37 -5.09 -13.76
CA ARG A 11 -1.41 -4.57 -14.75
C ARG A 11 -0.63 -3.35 -14.30
N PHE A 12 -1.00 -2.73 -13.17
CA PHE A 12 -0.28 -1.57 -12.67
C PHE A 12 1.20 -1.88 -12.40
N GLU A 13 2.11 -1.14 -13.04
CA GLU A 13 3.55 -1.30 -12.87
C GLU A 13 4.09 -0.28 -11.87
N PHE A 14 4.72 -0.78 -10.81
CA PHE A 14 5.31 0.08 -9.77
C PHE A 14 6.70 0.62 -10.15
N ASP A 15 7.29 0.17 -11.26
CA ASP A 15 8.72 0.32 -11.55
C ASP A 15 9.06 1.53 -12.44
N GLN A 16 8.45 2.69 -12.18
CA GLN A 16 8.68 3.91 -12.96
C GLN A 16 9.86 4.77 -12.48
N ALA A 17 10.88 4.21 -11.83
CA ALA A 17 12.06 4.99 -11.47
C ALA A 17 13.11 4.92 -12.58
N VAL A 18 13.17 5.95 -13.42
CA VAL A 18 14.20 6.16 -14.46
C VAL A 18 15.64 6.18 -13.85
N SER A 19 15.78 6.33 -12.53
CA SER A 19 17.04 6.54 -11.82
C SER A 19 17.61 5.31 -11.08
N GLY A 20 17.16 4.09 -11.36
CA GLY A 20 17.77 2.85 -10.82
C GLY A 20 17.43 2.52 -9.35
N TYR A 21 16.58 3.31 -8.69
CA TYR A 21 16.04 3.06 -7.36
C TYR A 21 14.50 2.93 -7.42
N GLY A 22 14.04 1.88 -8.09
CA GLY A 22 12.61 1.55 -8.25
C GLY A 22 11.93 1.15 -6.95
N PHE A 23 10.60 1.23 -6.95
CA PHE A 23 9.75 0.83 -5.82
C PHE A 23 10.09 -0.59 -5.35
N ILE A 24 10.21 -1.54 -6.29
CA ILE A 24 10.46 -2.96 -6.01
C ILE A 24 11.84 -3.15 -5.39
N THR A 25 12.87 -2.54 -5.98
CA THR A 25 14.26 -2.62 -5.50
C THR A 25 14.39 -2.05 -4.09
N ARG A 26 13.78 -0.89 -3.83
CA ARG A 26 13.78 -0.27 -2.50
C ARG A 26 13.05 -1.12 -1.47
N LEU A 27 11.87 -1.63 -1.82
CA LEU A 27 11.06 -2.49 -0.95
C LEU A 27 11.82 -3.75 -0.55
N ALA A 28 12.48 -4.41 -1.50
CA ALA A 28 13.29 -5.59 -1.25
C ALA A 28 14.48 -5.29 -0.33
N PHE A 29 15.21 -4.21 -0.63
CA PHE A 29 16.40 -3.82 0.12
C PHE A 29 16.10 -3.41 1.56
N GLU A 30 15.13 -2.51 1.79
CA GLU A 30 14.82 -2.00 3.14
C GLU A 30 14.28 -3.08 4.07
N ASN A 31 13.65 -4.13 3.53
CA ASN A 31 13.04 -5.20 4.31
C ASN A 31 13.83 -6.52 4.32
N ASN A 32 15.01 -6.56 3.68
CA ASN A 32 15.81 -7.77 3.48
C ASN A 32 14.98 -8.92 2.85
N TRP A 33 14.15 -8.59 1.86
CA TRP A 33 13.30 -9.56 1.17
C TRP A 33 13.96 -10.08 -0.10
N THR A 34 13.69 -11.34 -0.42
CA THR A 34 14.05 -11.88 -1.74
C THR A 34 13.18 -11.24 -2.81
N ALA A 35 13.67 -11.22 -4.05
CA ALA A 35 12.88 -10.74 -5.19
C ALA A 35 11.53 -11.47 -5.30
N PHE A 36 11.54 -12.81 -5.13
CA PHE A 36 10.33 -13.62 -5.16
C PHE A 36 9.32 -13.21 -4.07
N PHE A 37 9.77 -13.06 -2.83
CA PHE A 37 8.90 -12.65 -1.73
C PHE A 37 8.36 -11.24 -1.94
N THR A 38 9.19 -10.33 -2.45
CA THR A 38 8.81 -8.94 -2.74
C THR A 38 7.67 -8.90 -3.77
N LEU A 39 7.77 -9.66 -4.85
CA LEU A 39 6.72 -9.75 -5.87
C LEU A 39 5.42 -10.33 -5.28
N LYS A 40 5.51 -11.36 -4.43
CA LYS A 40 4.34 -11.90 -3.73
C LYS A 40 3.70 -10.90 -2.77
N ALA A 41 4.50 -10.15 -2.02
CA ALA A 41 4.00 -9.10 -1.14
C ALA A 41 3.26 -8.01 -1.91
N ILE A 42 3.77 -7.61 -3.08
CA ILE A 42 3.11 -6.66 -3.98
C ILE A 42 1.80 -7.23 -4.53
N GLU A 43 1.77 -8.50 -4.92
CA GLU A 43 0.55 -9.18 -5.37
C GLU A 43 -0.55 -9.15 -4.30
N GLU A 44 -0.21 -9.47 -3.05
CA GLU A 44 -1.14 -9.40 -1.93
C GLU A 44 -1.57 -7.97 -1.60
N TYR A 45 -0.67 -6.99 -1.76
CA TYR A 45 -1.01 -5.57 -1.64
C TYR A 45 -2.05 -5.15 -2.68
N LYS A 46 -1.91 -5.56 -3.95
CA LYS A 46 -2.90 -5.30 -4.99
C LYS A 46 -4.27 -5.89 -4.64
N LYS A 47 -4.30 -7.15 -4.17
CA LYS A 47 -5.53 -7.82 -3.72
C LYS A 47 -6.19 -7.07 -2.57
N PHE A 48 -5.41 -6.67 -1.58
CA PHE A 48 -5.92 -5.88 -0.45
C PHE A 48 -6.50 -4.54 -0.92
N MET A 49 -5.82 -3.82 -1.81
CA MET A 49 -6.29 -2.53 -2.31
C MET A 49 -7.55 -2.67 -3.16
N TYR A 50 -7.66 -3.73 -3.96
CA TYR A 50 -8.91 -4.09 -4.64
C TYR A 50 -10.04 -4.32 -3.63
N LEU A 51 -9.80 -5.13 -2.58
CA LEU A 51 -10.81 -5.39 -1.54
C LEU A 51 -11.23 -4.10 -0.85
N ALA A 52 -10.27 -3.28 -0.42
CA ALA A 52 -10.53 -1.98 0.17
C ALA A 52 -11.25 -1.01 -0.81
N ALA A 53 -11.09 -1.22 -2.12
CA ALA A 53 -11.75 -0.43 -3.14
C ALA A 53 -13.24 -0.80 -3.30
N VAL A 54 -13.57 -2.08 -3.31
CA VAL A 54 -14.93 -2.58 -3.58
C VAL A 54 -15.79 -2.73 -2.32
N GLU A 55 -15.18 -2.92 -1.16
CA GLU A 55 -15.89 -3.10 0.10
C GLU A 55 -16.35 -1.76 0.69
N ASN A 56 -17.54 -1.77 1.31
CA ASN A 56 -18.09 -0.64 2.07
C ASN A 56 -17.69 -0.67 3.55
N VAL A 57 -16.93 -1.69 3.97
CA VAL A 57 -16.47 -1.89 5.35
C VAL A 57 -14.99 -1.58 5.49
N MET A 58 -14.57 -1.23 6.71
CA MET A 58 -13.14 -1.09 6.99
C MET A 58 -12.45 -2.45 6.95
N VAL A 59 -11.40 -2.55 6.15
CA VAL A 59 -10.52 -3.71 6.07
C VAL A 59 -9.17 -3.39 6.72
N SER A 60 -8.59 -4.37 7.43
CA SER A 60 -7.27 -4.23 8.04
C SER A 60 -6.22 -4.91 7.17
N PRO A 61 -5.10 -4.24 6.84
CA PRO A 61 -4.01 -4.89 6.12
C PRO A 61 -3.30 -5.91 7.02
N SER A 62 -2.65 -6.90 6.40
CA SER A 62 -1.66 -7.73 7.09
C SER A 62 -0.36 -6.94 7.30
N LYS A 63 0.52 -7.40 8.19
CA LYS A 63 1.82 -6.71 8.44
C LYS A 63 2.65 -6.52 7.16
N ILE A 64 2.65 -7.51 6.27
CA ILE A 64 3.42 -7.44 5.02
C ILE A 64 2.78 -6.46 4.05
N VAL A 65 1.46 -6.52 3.88
CA VAL A 65 0.70 -5.58 3.04
C VAL A 65 0.86 -4.14 3.53
N ASP A 66 0.84 -3.94 4.85
CA ASP A 66 1.02 -2.65 5.49
C ASP A 66 2.41 -2.06 5.20
N VAL A 67 3.48 -2.89 5.20
CA VAL A 67 4.83 -2.45 4.81
C VAL A 67 4.87 -1.99 3.35
N VAL A 68 4.30 -2.78 2.43
CA VAL A 68 4.24 -2.41 1.00
C VAL A 68 3.46 -1.11 0.81
N TRP A 69 2.34 -0.96 1.51
CA TRP A 69 1.52 0.24 1.44
C TRP A 69 2.25 1.47 1.97
N HIS A 70 2.91 1.38 3.14
CA HIS A 70 3.73 2.47 3.67
C HIS A 70 4.82 2.90 2.70
N GLN A 71 5.51 1.94 2.07
CA GLN A 71 6.50 2.26 1.04
C GLN A 71 5.85 2.99 -0.13
N HIS A 72 4.67 2.56 -0.57
CA HIS A 72 4.00 3.14 -1.74
C HIS A 72 3.57 4.58 -1.49
N LEU A 73 3.14 4.92 -0.27
CA LEU A 73 2.81 6.29 0.14
C LEU A 73 4.01 7.27 -0.01
N ILE A 74 5.25 6.77 0.07
CA ILE A 74 6.45 7.59 -0.18
C ILE A 74 6.58 7.93 -1.68
N PHE A 75 6.18 7.01 -2.56
CA PHE A 75 6.14 7.21 -4.01
C PHE A 75 4.82 7.90 -4.42
N THR A 76 4.66 9.14 -3.96
CA THR A 76 3.38 9.89 -4.03
C THR A 76 2.74 9.94 -5.43
N GLN A 77 3.53 10.10 -6.49
CA GLN A 77 3.00 10.09 -7.87
C GLN A 77 2.42 8.72 -8.24
N SER A 78 3.21 7.65 -8.09
CA SER A 78 2.78 6.27 -8.33
C SER A 78 1.55 5.91 -7.50
N TYR A 79 1.51 6.34 -6.24
CA TYR A 79 0.35 6.11 -5.38
C TYR A 79 -0.90 6.85 -5.83
N ASN A 80 -0.76 8.10 -6.31
CA ASN A 80 -1.89 8.84 -6.87
C ASN A 80 -2.41 8.17 -8.15
N ASP A 81 -1.51 7.75 -9.04
CA ASP A 81 -1.86 7.04 -10.29
C ASP A 81 -2.60 5.74 -9.98
N PHE A 82 -2.13 4.99 -8.97
CA PHE A 82 -2.79 3.79 -8.50
C PHE A 82 -4.17 4.08 -7.89
N CYS A 83 -4.33 5.15 -7.11
CA CYS A 83 -5.64 5.56 -6.57
C CYS A 83 -6.62 5.97 -7.68
N SER A 84 -6.12 6.58 -8.76
CA SER A 84 -6.95 6.90 -9.92
C SER A 84 -7.51 5.65 -10.60
N ILE A 85 -6.72 4.57 -10.66
CA ILE A 85 -7.19 3.26 -11.15
C ILE A 85 -8.25 2.66 -10.22
N LEU A 86 -8.05 2.78 -8.91
CA LEU A 86 -9.01 2.28 -7.91
C LEU A 86 -10.33 3.08 -7.87
N GLY A 87 -10.39 4.26 -8.50
CA GLY A 87 -11.54 5.16 -8.49
C GLY A 87 -11.77 5.88 -7.15
N LYS A 88 -10.97 5.58 -6.12
CA LYS A 88 -10.96 6.31 -4.84
C LYS A 88 -9.60 6.24 -4.18
N ARG A 89 -9.28 7.27 -3.39
CA ARG A 89 -8.10 7.29 -2.55
C ARG A 89 -8.38 6.50 -1.27
N ILE A 90 -7.55 5.50 -0.99
CA ILE A 90 -7.68 4.68 0.21
C ILE A 90 -6.83 5.31 1.31
N GLU A 91 -7.46 5.95 2.28
CA GLU A 91 -6.73 6.62 3.36
C GLU A 91 -6.04 5.61 4.28
N HIS A 92 -4.73 5.79 4.47
CA HIS A 92 -4.00 5.06 5.50
C HIS A 92 -4.14 5.82 6.82
N ILE A 93 -4.95 5.28 7.74
CA ILE A 93 -5.02 5.82 9.10
C ILE A 93 -3.80 5.27 9.86
N LEU A 94 -2.71 6.03 9.84
CA LEU A 94 -1.52 5.79 10.65
C LEU A 94 -1.92 5.49 12.10
N GLN A 95 -1.76 4.23 12.53
CA GLN A 95 -1.92 3.86 13.94
C GLN A 95 -0.89 4.56 14.85
N HIS A 96 0.15 5.18 14.28
CA HIS A 96 1.07 6.05 15.01
C HIS A 96 0.43 7.36 15.51
N THR A 97 -0.65 7.84 14.89
CA THR A 97 -1.32 9.08 15.32
C THR A 97 -2.16 8.87 16.60
N ILE A 98 -2.62 7.63 16.85
CA ILE A 98 -3.40 7.30 18.06
C ILE A 98 -2.52 7.33 19.32
N ARG A 99 -1.21 7.14 19.19
CA ARG A 99 -0.28 7.06 20.34
C ARG A 99 0.05 8.42 20.96
N LYS A 100 -0.21 9.56 20.27
CA LYS A 100 -0.02 10.90 20.85
C LYS A 100 -1.26 11.44 21.60
N LYS A 101 -2.48 11.01 21.27
CA LYS A 101 -3.69 11.51 21.98
C LYS A 101 -3.96 10.84 23.34
N LYS A 102 -3.49 9.61 23.58
CA LYS A 102 -3.70 8.92 24.88
C LYS A 102 -2.77 9.37 26.02
N LYS A 103 -1.72 10.17 25.76
CA LYS A 103 -0.84 10.69 26.83
C LYS A 103 -1.29 12.03 27.44
N SER A 104 -2.36 12.65 26.94
CA SER A 104 -2.85 13.95 27.45
C SER A 104 -4.04 13.85 28.43
N LEU A 105 -4.52 12.65 28.76
CA LEU A 105 -5.75 12.47 29.56
C LEU A 105 -5.54 11.68 30.86
N ILE A 106 -4.30 11.58 31.35
CA ILE A 106 -4.02 11.06 32.70
C ILE A 106 -3.13 12.06 33.45
N LYS A 107 -3.73 13.20 33.78
CA LYS A 107 -3.32 14.06 34.89
C LYS A 107 -4.59 14.74 35.42
N GLN A 108 -5.29 14.04 36.30
CA GLN A 108 -6.00 14.59 37.45
C GLN A 108 -5.75 13.61 38.59
#